data_AF-A0A662PPI1-F1
#
_entry.id   AF-A0A662PPI1-F1
#
_cell.length_a   1.000
_cell.length_b   1.000
_cell.length_c   1.000
_cell.angle_alpha   90.00
_cell.angle_beta   90.00
_cell.angle_gamma   90.00
#
_symmetry.space_group_name_H-M   'P 1'
#
loop_
_entity.id
_entity.type
_entity.pdbx_description
1 polymer ?
#
loop_
_entity_poly.entity_id
_entity_poly.type
_entity_poly.pdbx_seq_one_letter_code
_entity_poly.pdbx_strand_id
1 'polypeptide(L)'
;VKSIGGVLTGQFLAYVIDIERFPTVAKLWKWLGWAVVDGRAERRVKGQKASFNPRGKAITWKMGSQIVMQGTRTRSVYFRLYLKFFDEYLERARRVWVRVRGADAVKKVLGMIVSMGGEVLQEESGADVWRGLVRFTDSVKPLDNLQKFLNAIKRVKVGRVEVEPLLRNPTLAHVRAMALRKMIKILLEHIWHVWRVLKGLPVGAPYVIERLNHKDFIPPLVDDPKNPIWCEGKYCHNCPLSKVCNPMYVREMLARLEKKIEEVRRMRQLMKMQVGGGANE
;
A
#
# COMPACT_ATOMS: atom_id res chain seq x y z
N VAL A 1 7.98 -13.72 12.89
CA VAL A 1 7.94 -12.33 12.39
C VAL A 1 8.36 -11.42 13.53
N LYS A 2 9.44 -10.64 13.36
CA LYS A 2 9.87 -9.61 14.31
C LYS A 2 8.73 -8.62 14.52
N SER A 3 8.71 -7.94 15.68
CA SER A 3 7.66 -6.97 16.08
C SER A 3 6.32 -7.54 16.56
N ILE A 4 5.99 -8.80 16.28
CA ILE A 4 4.78 -9.44 16.82
C ILE A 4 5.17 -10.32 18.00
N GLY A 5 4.76 -9.91 19.21
CA GLY A 5 5.01 -10.67 20.43
C GLY A 5 4.05 -11.85 20.63
N GLY A 6 4.44 -12.79 21.49
CA GLY A 6 3.70 -14.03 21.76
C GLY A 6 2.25 -13.82 22.21
N VAL A 7 1.96 -12.77 22.97
CA VAL A 7 0.59 -12.45 23.44
C VAL A 7 -0.34 -12.13 22.26
N LEU A 8 0.07 -11.30 21.31
CA LEU A 8 -0.75 -10.97 20.14
C LEU A 8 -0.91 -12.18 19.21
N THR A 9 0.14 -12.98 19.07
CA THR A 9 0.07 -14.25 18.33
C THR A 9 -0.91 -15.21 18.97
N GLY A 10 -0.84 -15.41 20.29
CA GLY A 10 -1.78 -16.26 21.05
C GLY A 10 -3.21 -15.77 20.93
N GLN A 11 -3.44 -14.45 21.05
CA GLN A 11 -4.76 -13.86 20.80
C GLN A 11 -5.27 -14.15 19.39
N PHE A 12 -4.44 -13.99 18.36
CA PHE A 12 -4.85 -14.28 16.98
C PHE A 12 -5.19 -15.76 16.78
N LEU A 13 -4.31 -16.66 17.24
CA LEU A 13 -4.51 -18.10 17.10
C LEU A 13 -5.76 -18.57 17.87
N ALA A 14 -5.92 -18.14 19.12
CA ALA A 14 -7.10 -18.45 19.93
C ALA A 14 -8.38 -17.85 19.34
N TYR A 15 -8.28 -16.78 18.55
CA TYR A 15 -9.45 -16.15 17.94
C TYR A 15 -9.86 -16.81 16.62
N VAL A 16 -8.89 -17.21 15.80
CA VAL A 16 -9.15 -17.94 14.54
C VAL A 16 -9.52 -19.39 14.83
N ILE A 17 -8.86 -20.01 15.82
CA ILE A 17 -8.97 -21.40 16.30
C ILE A 17 -8.60 -22.41 15.22
N ASP A 18 -9.37 -22.41 14.13
CA ASP A 18 -9.26 -23.38 13.06
C ASP A 18 -9.25 -22.72 11.68
N ILE A 19 -8.13 -22.90 10.98
CA ILE A 19 -7.90 -22.38 9.65
C ILE A 19 -8.66 -23.16 8.55
N GLU A 20 -9.15 -24.37 8.85
CA GLU A 20 -9.90 -25.21 7.89
C GLU A 20 -11.20 -24.53 7.44
N ARG A 21 -11.84 -23.80 8.38
CA ARG A 21 -13.02 -22.96 8.15
C ARG A 21 -12.84 -21.92 7.04
N PHE A 22 -11.60 -21.63 6.66
CA PHE A 22 -11.28 -20.68 5.60
C PHE A 22 -10.59 -21.41 4.43
N PRO A 23 -11.34 -22.02 3.50
CA PRO A 23 -10.79 -22.66 2.30
C PRO A 23 -9.99 -21.73 1.39
N THR A 24 -10.22 -20.41 1.50
CA THR A 24 -9.48 -19.39 0.74
C THR A 24 -9.11 -18.22 1.64
N VAL A 25 -8.00 -17.54 1.32
CA VAL A 25 -7.57 -16.33 2.03
C VAL A 25 -8.63 -15.22 1.96
N ALA A 26 -9.39 -15.13 0.87
CA ALA A 26 -10.46 -14.14 0.72
C ALA A 26 -11.57 -14.31 1.76
N LYS A 27 -11.92 -15.56 2.10
CA LYS A 27 -12.88 -15.87 3.19
C LYS A 27 -12.33 -15.44 4.54
N LEU A 28 -11.04 -15.69 4.82
CA LEU A 28 -10.38 -15.21 6.02
C LEU A 28 -10.40 -13.68 6.11
N TRP A 29 -10.05 -12.99 5.01
CA TRP A 29 -10.10 -11.52 4.95
C TRP A 29 -11.50 -10.98 5.14
N LYS A 30 -12.53 -11.59 4.54
CA LYS A 30 -13.93 -11.18 4.74
C LYS A 30 -14.33 -11.31 6.19
N TRP A 31 -14.04 -12.46 6.81
CA TRP A 31 -14.35 -12.70 8.21
C TRP A 31 -13.61 -11.74 9.15
N LEU A 32 -12.34 -11.42 8.88
CA LEU A 32 -11.55 -10.46 9.67
C LEU A 32 -11.82 -8.99 9.32
N GLY A 33 -12.69 -8.69 8.35
CA GLY A 33 -13.06 -7.33 7.96
C GLY A 33 -12.01 -6.57 7.14
N TRP A 34 -11.16 -7.31 6.43
CA TRP A 34 -10.15 -6.82 5.48
C TRP A 34 -10.52 -7.01 4.01
N ALA A 35 -11.69 -7.56 3.72
CA ALA A 35 -12.23 -7.62 2.36
C ALA A 35 -12.50 -6.22 1.79
N VAL A 36 -12.49 -6.14 0.46
CA VAL A 36 -13.01 -5.01 -0.31
C VAL A 36 -14.38 -5.46 -0.85
N VAL A 37 -15.41 -4.64 -0.67
CA VAL A 37 -16.76 -4.86 -1.18
C VAL A 37 -17.10 -3.64 -2.04
N ASP A 38 -17.48 -3.85 -3.30
CA ASP A 38 -17.81 -2.79 -4.27
C ASP A 38 -16.71 -1.72 -4.40
N GLY A 39 -15.45 -2.18 -4.46
CA GLY A 39 -14.28 -1.30 -4.55
C GLY A 39 -13.96 -0.51 -3.26
N ARG A 40 -14.73 -0.71 -2.17
CA ARG A 40 -14.55 0.03 -0.91
C ARG A 40 -14.20 -0.88 0.26
N ALA A 41 -13.48 -0.32 1.23
CA ALA A 41 -13.22 -1.00 2.49
C ALA A 41 -14.52 -1.05 3.32
N GLU A 42 -14.87 -2.24 3.79
CA GLU A 42 -16.10 -2.46 4.56
C GLU A 42 -16.07 -1.69 5.90
N ARG A 43 -17.17 -0.97 6.18
CA ARG A 43 -17.35 -0.13 7.37
C ARG A 43 -18.56 -0.60 8.16
N ARG A 44 -18.54 -0.38 9.48
CA ARG A 44 -19.73 -0.57 10.31
C ARG A 44 -20.72 0.55 9.99
N VAL A 45 -21.99 0.19 9.85
CA VAL A 45 -23.10 1.12 9.70
C VAL A 45 -23.86 1.15 11.01
N LYS A 46 -24.15 2.35 11.53
CA LYS A 46 -24.90 2.50 12.78
C LYS A 46 -26.26 1.80 12.62
N GLY A 47 -26.64 0.98 13.59
CA GLY A 47 -27.89 0.22 13.58
C GLY A 47 -27.86 -1.10 12.79
N GLN A 48 -26.76 -1.42 12.07
CA GLN A 48 -26.64 -2.69 11.35
C GLN A 48 -25.61 -3.62 12.02
N LYS A 49 -25.90 -4.92 12.01
CA LYS A 49 -24.91 -5.93 12.42
C LYS A 49 -23.74 -5.91 11.44
N ALA A 50 -22.51 -5.95 11.97
CA ALA A 50 -21.33 -6.02 11.14
C ALA A 50 -21.27 -7.37 10.40
N SER A 51 -21.03 -7.32 9.10
CA SER A 51 -20.83 -8.45 8.18
C SER A 51 -19.46 -9.14 8.34
N PHE A 52 -18.61 -8.62 9.22
CA PHE A 52 -17.31 -9.15 9.57
C PHE A 52 -17.13 -9.13 11.08
N ASN A 53 -16.13 -9.85 11.58
CA ASN A 53 -15.84 -9.94 13.00
C ASN A 53 -15.12 -8.68 13.55
N PRO A 54 -15.79 -7.89 14.41
CA PRO A 54 -15.22 -6.69 15.04
C PRO A 54 -13.91 -6.90 15.80
N ARG A 55 -13.82 -7.97 16.59
CA ARG A 55 -12.69 -8.25 17.47
C ARG A 55 -11.51 -8.82 16.66
N GLY A 56 -11.78 -9.71 15.71
CA GLY A 56 -10.77 -10.22 14.79
C GLY A 56 -10.09 -9.11 13.99
N LYS A 57 -10.87 -8.13 13.50
CA LYS A 57 -10.35 -6.91 12.86
C LYS A 57 -9.44 -6.11 13.79
N ALA A 58 -9.83 -5.96 15.06
CA ALA A 58 -9.04 -5.22 16.04
C ALA A 58 -7.71 -5.92 16.39
N ILE A 59 -7.71 -7.25 16.56
CA ILE A 59 -6.49 -8.03 16.82
C ILE A 59 -5.51 -7.88 15.66
N THR A 60 -5.99 -8.07 14.44
CA THR A 60 -5.15 -8.00 13.23
C THR A 60 -4.69 -6.59 12.91
N TRP A 61 -5.48 -5.57 13.25
CA TRP A 61 -5.05 -4.18 13.26
C TRP A 61 -3.87 -3.98 14.22
N LYS A 62 -3.98 -4.46 15.47
CA LYS A 62 -2.90 -4.35 16.47
C LYS A 62 -1.61 -5.04 15.99
N MET A 63 -1.71 -6.22 15.37
CA MET A 63 -0.54 -6.90 14.78
C MET A 63 0.16 -6.03 13.74
N GLY A 64 -0.58 -5.46 12.79
CA GLY A 64 0.00 -4.55 11.79
C GLY A 64 0.55 -3.27 12.40
N SER A 65 -0.16 -2.66 13.34
CA SER A 65 0.30 -1.45 14.02
C SER A 65 1.60 -1.69 14.79
N GLN A 66 1.75 -2.83 15.47
CA GLN A 66 2.99 -3.19 16.17
C GLN A 66 4.17 -3.32 15.22
N ILE A 67 3.99 -3.92 14.04
CA ILE A 67 5.02 -3.96 12.99
C ILE A 67 5.50 -2.54 12.63
N VAL A 68 4.58 -1.58 12.48
CA VAL A 68 4.93 -0.20 12.13
C VAL A 68 5.60 0.52 13.31
N MET A 69 5.05 0.39 14.52
CA MET A 69 5.58 1.06 15.72
C MET A 69 6.98 0.57 16.09
N GLN A 70 7.24 -0.73 15.98
CA GLN A 70 8.55 -1.32 16.25
C GLN A 70 9.47 -1.34 15.03
N GLY A 71 8.99 -0.83 13.89
CA GLY A 71 9.60 -1.04 12.59
C GLY A 71 11.01 -0.46 12.45
N THR A 72 11.26 0.70 13.04
CA THR A 72 12.58 1.35 13.04
C THR A 72 13.63 0.52 13.78
N ARG A 73 13.24 -0.10 14.91
CA ARG A 73 14.09 -0.95 15.74
C ARG A 73 14.31 -2.34 15.12
N THR A 74 13.22 -2.97 14.71
CA THR A 74 13.23 -4.39 14.28
C THR A 74 13.57 -4.58 12.82
N ARG A 75 13.31 -3.55 11.99
CA ARG A 75 13.45 -3.56 10.52
C ARG A 75 12.82 -4.79 9.88
N SER A 76 11.68 -5.23 10.42
CA SER A 76 10.98 -6.43 9.95
C SER A 76 10.72 -6.36 8.45
N VAL A 77 10.74 -7.50 7.78
CA VAL A 77 10.38 -7.63 6.37
C VAL A 77 8.99 -7.05 6.06
N TYR A 78 8.02 -7.21 6.97
CA TYR A 78 6.69 -6.61 6.83
C TYR A 78 6.70 -5.10 7.05
N PHE A 79 7.59 -4.57 7.89
CA PHE A 79 7.78 -3.13 8.01
C PHE A 79 8.35 -2.52 6.72
N ARG A 80 9.28 -3.22 6.07
CA ARG A 80 9.81 -2.82 4.75
C ARG A 80 8.72 -2.83 3.68
N LEU A 81 7.85 -3.85 3.67
CA LEU A 81 6.66 -3.87 2.80
C LEU A 81 5.71 -2.70 3.09
N TYR A 82 5.47 -2.38 4.36
CA TYR A 82 4.67 -1.22 4.73
C TYR A 82 5.26 0.08 4.16
N LEU A 83 6.59 0.30 4.27
CA LEU A 83 7.24 1.49 3.71
C LEU A 83 7.07 1.54 2.19
N LYS A 84 7.32 0.44 1.48
CA LYS A 84 7.10 0.34 0.04
C LYS A 84 5.66 0.73 -0.34
N PHE A 85 4.66 0.17 0.35
CA PHE A 85 3.25 0.49 0.07
C PHE A 85 2.91 1.93 0.43
N PHE A 86 3.47 2.47 1.51
CA PHE A 86 3.30 3.86 1.90
C PHE A 86 3.80 4.80 0.79
N ASP A 87 4.97 4.54 0.22
CA ASP A 87 5.51 5.31 -0.88
C ASP A 87 4.66 5.19 -2.16
N GLU A 88 4.23 3.96 -2.51
CA GLU A 88 3.31 3.74 -3.64
C GLU A 88 2.00 4.54 -3.51
N TYR A 89 1.38 4.51 -2.32
CA TYR A 89 0.13 5.24 -2.08
C TYR A 89 0.34 6.75 -1.96
N LEU A 90 1.49 7.20 -1.45
CA LEU A 90 1.83 8.61 -1.38
C LEU A 90 2.02 9.19 -2.78
N GLU A 91 2.75 8.49 -3.65
CA GLU A 91 2.95 8.90 -5.03
C GLU A 91 1.64 8.95 -5.82
N ARG A 92 0.72 8.02 -5.56
CA ARG A 92 -0.64 8.09 -6.11
C ARG A 92 -1.42 9.29 -5.56
N ALA A 93 -1.31 9.56 -4.26
CA ALA A 93 -2.04 10.64 -3.60
C ALA A 93 -1.60 12.03 -4.06
N ARG A 94 -0.36 12.17 -4.51
CA ARG A 94 0.22 13.42 -5.02
C ARG A 94 -0.18 13.76 -6.46
N ARG A 95 -0.88 12.85 -7.15
CA ARG A 95 -1.19 12.96 -8.57
C ARG A 95 -2.65 13.24 -8.83
N VAL A 96 -2.89 14.11 -9.79
CA VAL A 96 -4.23 14.56 -10.17
C VAL A 96 -4.30 14.81 -11.67
N TRP A 97 -5.36 14.31 -12.30
CA TRP A 97 -5.70 14.70 -13.66
C TRP A 97 -6.39 16.06 -13.64
N VAL A 98 -5.94 16.94 -14.52
CA VAL A 98 -6.51 18.27 -14.69
C VAL A 98 -6.89 18.41 -16.15
N ARG A 99 -8.14 18.81 -16.41
CA ARG A 99 -8.66 19.10 -17.74
C ARG A 99 -9.19 20.52 -17.77
N VAL A 100 -8.77 21.30 -18.75
CA VAL A 100 -9.08 22.72 -18.88
C VAL A 100 -9.54 23.01 -20.30
N ARG A 101 -10.61 23.79 -20.46
CA ARG A 101 -11.05 24.32 -21.76
C ARG A 101 -10.87 25.83 -21.84
N GLY A 102 -10.38 26.30 -22.99
CA GLY A 102 -10.14 27.71 -23.30
C GLY A 102 -8.72 28.19 -22.95
N ALA A 103 -8.05 28.84 -23.90
CA ALA A 103 -6.64 29.21 -23.82
C ALA A 103 -6.26 30.04 -22.57
N ASP A 104 -7.09 31.01 -22.17
CA ASP A 104 -6.83 31.84 -20.99
C ASP A 104 -6.93 31.05 -19.69
N ALA A 105 -7.87 30.10 -19.63
CA ALA A 105 -8.00 29.20 -18.48
C ALA A 105 -6.79 28.27 -18.40
N VAL A 106 -6.29 27.76 -19.54
CA VAL A 106 -5.09 26.91 -19.60
C VAL A 106 -3.88 27.67 -19.04
N LYS A 107 -3.60 28.88 -19.53
CA LYS A 107 -2.49 29.71 -19.05
C LYS A 107 -2.59 29.94 -17.54
N LYS A 108 -3.77 30.27 -17.04
CA LYS A 108 -4.01 30.52 -15.61
C LYS A 108 -3.78 29.27 -14.76
N VAL A 109 -4.30 28.11 -15.18
CA VAL A 109 -4.16 26.85 -14.44
C VAL A 109 -2.71 26.36 -14.45
N LEU A 110 -2.02 26.45 -15.59
CA LEU A 110 -0.59 26.13 -15.66
C LEU A 110 0.25 27.02 -14.73
N GLY A 111 -0.03 28.33 -14.70
CA GLY A 111 0.62 29.25 -13.75
C GLY A 111 0.35 28.90 -12.27
N MET A 112 -0.85 28.42 -11.94
CA MET A 112 -1.17 27.91 -10.60
C MET A 112 -0.40 26.62 -10.27
N ILE A 113 -0.29 25.70 -11.23
CA ILE A 113 0.45 24.44 -11.07
C ILE A 113 1.91 24.76 -10.72
N VAL A 114 2.57 25.58 -11.54
CA VAL A 114 3.99 25.95 -11.35
C VAL A 114 4.20 26.68 -10.03
N SER A 115 3.38 27.70 -9.73
CA SER A 115 3.54 28.48 -8.48
C SER A 115 3.31 27.67 -7.20
N MET A 116 2.61 26.53 -7.29
CA MET A 116 2.38 25.60 -6.17
C MET A 116 3.31 24.38 -6.20
N GLY A 117 4.40 24.42 -6.97
CA GLY A 117 5.38 23.33 -7.04
C GLY A 117 4.81 22.04 -7.66
N GLY A 118 3.87 22.19 -8.58
CA GLY A 118 3.32 21.12 -9.38
C GLY A 118 4.12 20.91 -10.67
N GLU A 119 4.22 19.66 -11.09
CA GLU A 119 4.95 19.21 -12.28
C GLU A 119 3.99 18.42 -13.18
N VAL A 120 3.99 18.75 -14.47
CA VAL A 120 3.20 18.03 -15.48
C VAL A 120 3.98 16.79 -15.91
N LEU A 121 3.43 15.60 -15.64
CA LEU A 121 4.05 14.31 -15.98
C LEU A 121 3.62 13.80 -17.36
N GLN A 122 2.41 14.14 -17.78
CA GLN A 122 1.84 13.77 -19.07
C GLN A 122 0.93 14.90 -19.53
N GLU A 123 0.90 15.14 -20.84
CA GLU A 123 0.12 16.19 -21.45
C GLU A 123 -0.53 15.69 -22.74
N GLU A 124 -1.81 16.03 -22.90
CA GLU A 124 -2.61 15.85 -24.11
C GLU A 124 -3.19 17.23 -24.47
N SER A 125 -2.74 17.79 -25.58
CA SER A 125 -3.15 19.12 -26.04
C SER A 125 -3.95 19.01 -27.35
N GLY A 126 -5.16 19.57 -27.35
CA GLY A 126 -5.99 19.79 -28.54
C GLY A 126 -6.29 21.28 -28.74
N ALA A 127 -6.96 21.63 -29.84
CA ALA A 127 -7.17 23.03 -30.26
C ALA A 127 -7.76 23.94 -29.17
N ASP A 128 -8.63 23.42 -28.31
CA ASP A 128 -9.31 24.20 -27.24
C ASP A 128 -9.34 23.51 -25.86
N VAL A 129 -8.63 22.39 -25.73
CA VAL A 129 -8.64 21.57 -24.52
C VAL A 129 -7.23 21.16 -24.17
N TRP A 130 -6.85 21.45 -22.93
CA TRP A 130 -5.63 20.94 -22.32
C TRP A 130 -6.00 19.88 -21.29
N ARG A 131 -5.26 18.77 -21.28
CA ARG A 131 -5.35 17.76 -20.22
C ARG A 131 -3.95 17.37 -19.79
N GLY A 132 -3.71 17.41 -18.48
CA GLY A 132 -2.42 17.02 -17.92
C GLY A 132 -2.55 16.17 -16.66
N LEU A 133 -1.63 15.20 -16.52
CA LEU A 133 -1.40 14.51 -15.26
C LEU A 133 -0.38 15.31 -14.46
N VAL A 134 -0.80 15.87 -13.33
CA VAL A 134 0.03 16.75 -12.52
C VAL A 134 0.43 16.04 -11.23
N ARG A 135 1.71 16.14 -10.86
CA ARG A 135 2.24 15.72 -9.56
C ARG A 135 2.56 16.95 -8.73
N PHE A 136 2.07 16.99 -7.50
CA PHE A 136 2.47 18.00 -6.53
C PHE A 136 3.45 17.42 -5.52
N THR A 137 4.55 18.14 -5.30
CA THR A 137 5.51 17.81 -4.24
C THR A 137 5.63 18.98 -3.27
N ASP A 138 5.79 18.63 -2.00
CA ASP A 138 6.06 19.56 -0.92
C ASP A 138 7.04 18.87 0.03
N SER A 139 8.09 19.60 0.41
CA SER A 139 9.21 19.12 1.21
C SER A 139 8.85 18.92 2.69
N VAL A 140 7.82 19.63 3.17
CA VAL A 140 7.39 19.65 4.58
C VAL A 140 6.08 18.88 4.76
N LYS A 141 5.07 19.15 3.95
CA LYS A 141 3.74 18.52 4.01
C LYS A 141 3.35 17.92 2.66
N PRO A 142 3.65 16.63 2.41
CA PRO A 142 3.57 15.97 1.11
C PRO A 142 2.29 16.12 0.26
N LEU A 143 1.17 16.54 0.83
CA LEU A 143 -0.14 16.69 0.16
C LEU A 143 -0.71 18.10 0.26
N ASP A 144 0.00 19.04 0.90
CA ASP A 144 -0.50 20.39 1.18
C ASP A 144 -0.62 21.22 -0.09
N ASN A 145 0.39 21.18 -0.96
CA ASN A 145 0.35 21.85 -2.27
C ASN A 145 -0.77 21.32 -3.16
N LEU A 146 -1.02 20.01 -3.18
CA LEU A 146 -2.18 19.46 -3.87
C LEU A 146 -3.47 20.02 -3.27
N GLN A 147 -3.61 20.06 -1.95
CA GLN A 147 -4.83 20.54 -1.31
C GLN A 147 -5.06 22.04 -1.56
N LYS A 148 -4.00 22.85 -1.53
CA LYS A 148 -4.01 24.27 -1.92
C LYS A 148 -4.47 24.44 -3.36
N PHE A 149 -3.91 23.66 -4.28
CA PHE A 149 -4.29 23.67 -5.68
C PHE A 149 -5.76 23.31 -5.88
N LEU A 150 -6.22 22.20 -5.30
CA LEU A 150 -7.63 21.77 -5.36
C LEU A 150 -8.59 22.82 -4.79
N ASN A 151 -8.15 23.62 -3.81
CA ASN A 151 -8.96 24.70 -3.25
C ASN A 151 -8.93 25.98 -4.11
N ALA A 152 -7.78 26.32 -4.69
CA ALA A 152 -7.64 27.46 -5.59
C ALA A 152 -8.43 27.26 -6.89
N ILE A 153 -8.42 26.04 -7.43
CA ILE A 153 -9.07 25.73 -8.70
C ILE A 153 -10.60 25.89 -8.64
N LYS A 154 -11.20 25.64 -7.46
CA LYS A 154 -12.63 25.88 -7.20
C LYS A 154 -13.03 27.35 -7.34
N ARG A 155 -12.05 28.28 -7.31
CA ARG A 155 -12.27 29.73 -7.41
C ARG A 155 -12.03 30.24 -8.84
N VAL A 156 -11.61 29.39 -9.77
CA VAL A 156 -11.38 29.79 -11.17
C VAL A 156 -12.74 29.93 -11.86
N LYS A 157 -13.08 31.16 -12.28
CA LYS A 157 -14.32 31.49 -12.98
C LYS A 157 -14.20 31.49 -14.52
N VAL A 158 -12.98 31.38 -15.04
CA VAL A 158 -12.69 31.47 -16.48
C VAL A 158 -12.55 30.06 -17.05
N GLY A 159 -13.27 29.77 -18.12
CA GLY A 159 -13.29 28.45 -18.76
C GLY A 159 -13.94 27.36 -17.89
N ARG A 160 -13.90 26.12 -18.38
CA ARG A 160 -14.34 24.93 -17.63
C ARG A 160 -13.12 24.13 -17.19
N VAL A 161 -12.96 23.97 -15.89
CA VAL A 161 -11.87 23.19 -15.28
C VAL A 161 -12.44 21.98 -14.56
N GLU A 162 -11.94 20.80 -14.92
CA GLU A 162 -12.30 19.53 -14.30
C GLU A 162 -11.05 18.91 -13.68
N VAL A 163 -11.22 18.35 -12.48
CA VAL A 163 -10.11 17.81 -11.70
C VAL A 163 -10.47 16.45 -11.17
N GLU A 164 -9.64 15.46 -11.47
CA GLU A 164 -9.84 14.07 -11.11
C GLU A 164 -8.61 13.54 -10.35
N PRO A 165 -8.63 13.60 -9.00
CA PRO A 165 -7.58 13.01 -8.18
C PRO A 165 -7.53 11.49 -8.33
N LEU A 166 -6.33 10.91 -8.41
CA LEU A 166 -6.20 9.43 -8.43
C LEU A 166 -6.63 8.79 -7.11
N LEU A 167 -6.65 9.56 -6.02
CA LEU A 167 -7.21 9.18 -4.74
C LEU A 167 -8.15 10.29 -4.26
N ARG A 168 -9.36 9.91 -3.83
CA ARG A 168 -10.38 10.88 -3.38
C ARG A 168 -9.97 11.53 -2.04
N ASN A 169 -9.74 12.85 -2.05
CA ASN A 169 -9.38 13.67 -0.89
C ASN A 169 -8.39 12.98 0.07
N PRO A 170 -7.17 12.66 -0.42
CA PRO A 170 -6.23 11.87 0.35
C PRO A 170 -5.65 12.74 1.46
N THR A 171 -5.71 12.25 2.70
CA THR A 171 -4.91 12.79 3.81
C THR A 171 -3.72 11.88 4.04
N LEU A 172 -2.68 12.37 4.70
CA LEU A 172 -1.54 11.53 5.05
C LEU A 172 -1.96 10.33 5.94
N ALA A 173 -2.94 10.54 6.81
CA ALA A 173 -3.53 9.47 7.62
C ALA A 173 -4.22 8.41 6.75
N HIS A 174 -4.95 8.82 5.70
CA HIS A 174 -5.53 7.88 4.73
C HIS A 174 -4.44 7.07 4.03
N VAL A 175 -3.34 7.69 3.59
CA VAL A 175 -2.22 7.01 2.94
C VAL A 175 -1.58 5.97 3.87
N ARG A 176 -1.31 6.33 5.13
CA ARG A 176 -0.79 5.41 6.15
C ARG A 176 -1.74 4.23 6.38
N ALA A 177 -3.05 4.49 6.49
CA ALA A 177 -4.06 3.45 6.70
C ALA A 177 -4.19 2.51 5.49
N MET A 178 -4.09 3.02 4.26
CA MET A 178 -4.09 2.22 3.03
C MET A 178 -2.86 1.29 2.97
N ALA A 179 -1.67 1.84 3.25
CA ALA A 179 -0.43 1.07 3.30
C ALA A 179 -0.46 -0.01 4.38
N LEU A 180 -0.91 0.34 5.58
CA LEU A 180 -1.08 -0.60 6.70
C LEU A 180 -2.05 -1.72 6.33
N ARG A 181 -3.20 -1.38 5.74
CA ARG A 181 -4.19 -2.37 5.29
C ARG A 181 -3.62 -3.32 4.24
N LYS A 182 -2.88 -2.81 3.25
CA LYS A 182 -2.24 -3.64 2.21
C LYS A 182 -1.23 -4.60 2.83
N MET A 183 -0.41 -4.12 3.77
CA MET A 183 0.56 -4.95 4.49
C MET A 183 -0.11 -6.02 5.37
N ILE A 184 -1.18 -5.69 6.11
CA ILE A 184 -1.91 -6.67 6.93
C ILE A 184 -2.52 -7.77 6.06
N LYS A 185 -3.07 -7.44 4.89
CA LYS A 185 -3.61 -8.45 3.98
C LYS A 185 -2.55 -9.47 3.56
N ILE A 186 -1.35 -9.00 3.21
CA ILE A 186 -0.20 -9.86 2.87
C ILE A 186 0.24 -10.71 4.07
N LEU A 187 0.33 -10.12 5.27
CA LEU A 187 0.63 -10.87 6.49
C LEU A 187 -0.38 -12.00 6.74
N LEU A 188 -1.67 -11.70 6.63
CA LEU A 188 -2.74 -12.68 6.83
C LEU A 188 -2.74 -13.77 5.76
N GLU A 189 -2.40 -13.42 4.53
CA GLU A 189 -2.21 -14.38 3.44
C GLU A 189 -1.07 -15.34 3.73
N HIS A 190 0.07 -14.83 4.19
CA HIS A 190 1.20 -15.66 4.56
C HIS A 190 0.90 -16.56 5.76
N ILE A 191 0.22 -16.04 6.80
CA ILE A 191 -0.20 -16.84 7.95
C ILE A 191 -1.17 -17.95 7.52
N TRP A 192 -2.18 -17.60 6.72
CA TRP A 192 -3.16 -18.57 6.19
C TRP A 192 -2.47 -19.67 5.39
N HIS A 193 -1.53 -19.29 4.52
CA HIS A 193 -0.79 -20.22 3.68
C HIS A 193 0.05 -21.18 4.53
N VAL A 194 0.91 -20.66 5.42
CA VAL A 194 1.75 -21.46 6.33
C VAL A 194 0.90 -22.43 7.14
N TRP A 195 -0.16 -21.93 7.77
CA TRP A 195 -0.98 -22.73 8.68
C TRP A 195 -1.69 -23.87 7.95
N ARG A 196 -2.18 -23.63 6.73
CA ARG A 196 -2.80 -24.70 5.94
C ARG A 196 -1.80 -25.77 5.51
N VAL A 197 -0.59 -25.37 5.09
CA VAL A 197 0.46 -26.34 4.77
C VAL A 197 0.81 -27.20 5.99
N LEU A 198 0.96 -26.58 7.17
CA LEU A 198 1.25 -27.31 8.41
C LEU A 198 0.16 -28.33 8.78
N LYS A 199 -1.09 -28.10 8.37
CA LYS A 199 -2.21 -29.04 8.54
C LYS A 199 -2.38 -30.04 7.40
N GLY A 200 -1.53 -30.01 6.36
CA GLY A 200 -1.71 -30.84 5.16
C GLY A 200 -2.95 -30.49 4.33
N LEU A 201 -3.47 -29.27 4.47
CA LEU A 201 -4.66 -28.82 3.77
C LEU A 201 -4.32 -28.29 2.38
N PRO A 202 -5.25 -28.38 1.40
CA PRO A 202 -5.02 -27.83 0.07
C PRO A 202 -4.85 -26.32 0.14
N VAL A 203 -3.89 -25.82 -0.63
CA VAL A 203 -3.60 -24.40 -0.79
C VAL A 203 -3.76 -24.05 -2.26
N GLY A 204 -4.83 -23.34 -2.59
CA GLY A 204 -5.04 -22.79 -3.94
C GLY A 204 -4.02 -21.70 -4.27
N ALA A 205 -3.93 -21.31 -5.53
CA ALA A 205 -3.11 -20.17 -5.89
C ALA A 205 -3.66 -18.90 -5.21
N PRO A 206 -2.81 -17.92 -4.90
CA PRO A 206 -3.22 -16.65 -4.31
C PRO A 206 -4.45 -16.08 -5.00
N TYR A 207 -5.44 -15.64 -4.22
CA TYR A 207 -6.65 -14.98 -4.74
C TYR A 207 -6.31 -13.85 -5.73
N VAL A 208 -5.19 -13.17 -5.48
CA VAL A 208 -4.68 -12.05 -6.27
C VAL A 208 -4.19 -12.47 -7.67
N ILE A 209 -3.77 -13.73 -7.84
CA ILE A 209 -3.36 -14.31 -9.13
C ILE A 209 -4.58 -14.90 -9.83
N GLU A 210 -5.37 -15.73 -9.14
CA GLU A 210 -6.52 -16.43 -9.74
C GLU A 210 -7.68 -15.51 -10.13
N ARG A 211 -7.94 -14.46 -9.33
CA ARG A 211 -9.14 -13.61 -9.49
C ARG A 211 -8.84 -12.18 -9.93
N LEU A 212 -7.63 -11.69 -9.67
CA LEU A 212 -7.23 -10.30 -9.96
C LEU A 212 -6.09 -10.18 -10.99
N ASN A 213 -5.64 -11.29 -11.58
CA ASN A 213 -4.65 -11.36 -12.65
C ASN A 213 -3.34 -10.58 -12.39
N HIS A 214 -2.91 -10.48 -11.13
CA HIS A 214 -1.62 -9.88 -10.83
C HIS A 214 -0.48 -10.85 -11.15
N LYS A 215 0.60 -10.32 -11.72
CA LYS A 215 1.79 -11.10 -12.12
C LYS A 215 2.72 -11.49 -10.96
N ASP A 216 2.61 -10.80 -9.82
CA ASP A 216 3.58 -10.91 -8.73
C ASP A 216 3.02 -11.70 -7.54
N PHE A 217 3.59 -12.87 -7.27
CA PHE A 217 3.39 -13.61 -6.02
C PHE A 217 4.43 -13.19 -4.98
N ILE A 218 3.96 -12.82 -3.78
CA ILE A 218 4.83 -12.61 -2.62
C ILE A 218 4.76 -13.89 -1.77
N PRO A 219 5.84 -14.67 -1.64
CA PRO A 219 5.84 -15.86 -0.80
C PRO A 219 5.81 -15.50 0.70
N PRO A 220 5.43 -16.44 1.58
CA PRO A 220 5.50 -16.24 3.02
C PRO A 220 6.88 -15.78 3.50
N LEU A 221 6.91 -14.59 4.10
CA LEU A 221 8.16 -13.94 4.51
C LEU A 221 8.46 -14.18 5.99
N VAL A 222 9.73 -14.46 6.27
CA VAL A 222 10.31 -14.59 7.61
C VAL A 222 11.47 -13.61 7.77
N ASP A 223 11.67 -13.12 9.00
CA ASP A 223 12.73 -12.16 9.31
C ASP A 223 14.10 -12.81 9.59
N ASP A 224 14.10 -14.12 9.86
CA ASP A 224 15.30 -14.92 10.06
C ASP A 224 15.50 -15.84 8.85
N PRO A 225 16.50 -15.57 7.99
CA PRO A 225 16.78 -16.40 6.83
C PRO A 225 17.35 -17.78 7.19
N LYS A 226 17.81 -18.00 8.43
CA LYS A 226 18.31 -19.30 8.91
C LYS A 226 17.21 -20.29 9.28
N ASN A 227 15.96 -19.83 9.36
CA ASN A 227 14.81 -20.69 9.57
C ASN A 227 13.84 -20.54 8.40
N PRO A 228 14.23 -20.96 7.18
CA PRO A 228 13.29 -21.04 6.09
C PRO A 228 12.31 -22.14 6.44
N ILE A 229 11.09 -21.77 6.82
CA ILE A 229 9.95 -22.68 7.12
C ILE A 229 9.73 -23.74 6.02
N TRP A 230 10.38 -23.58 4.86
CA TRP A 230 10.03 -24.21 3.61
C TRP A 230 11.09 -25.17 3.02
N CYS A 231 12.32 -25.28 3.57
CA CYS A 231 13.43 -25.86 2.79
C CYS A 231 14.32 -26.92 3.48
N GLU A 232 13.89 -27.62 4.53
CA GLU A 232 14.68 -28.71 5.11
C GLU A 232 13.86 -29.99 5.38
N GLY A 233 13.03 -30.47 4.43
CA GLY A 233 12.46 -31.82 4.56
C GLY A 233 11.20 -32.18 3.75
N LYS A 234 10.42 -33.11 4.36
CA LYS A 234 9.32 -33.96 3.84
C LYS A 234 8.23 -33.31 2.97
N TYR A 235 8.17 -31.98 2.86
CA TYR A 235 7.10 -31.25 2.17
C TYR A 235 7.50 -30.69 0.79
N CYS A 236 8.74 -30.93 0.34
CA CYS A 236 9.26 -30.35 -0.91
C CYS A 236 8.83 -31.11 -2.18
N HIS A 237 8.65 -32.44 -2.11
CA HIS A 237 8.48 -33.29 -3.31
C HIS A 237 7.23 -33.01 -4.15
N ASN A 238 6.22 -32.30 -3.62
CA ASN A 238 5.05 -31.80 -4.37
C ASN A 238 4.64 -30.39 -3.93
N CYS A 239 5.61 -29.58 -3.48
CA CYS A 239 5.31 -28.24 -3.00
C CYS A 239 4.76 -27.38 -4.15
N PRO A 240 3.51 -26.85 -4.09
CA PRO A 240 2.98 -25.95 -5.11
C PRO A 240 3.79 -24.63 -5.21
N LEU A 241 4.74 -24.42 -4.30
CA LEU A 241 5.69 -23.31 -4.30
C LEU A 241 7.10 -23.71 -4.76
N SER A 242 7.34 -24.87 -5.37
CA SER A 242 8.70 -25.32 -5.78
C SER A 242 9.50 -24.27 -6.57
N LYS A 243 8.83 -23.40 -7.33
CA LYS A 243 9.45 -22.26 -8.07
C LYS A 243 9.86 -21.07 -7.19
N VAL A 244 9.26 -20.92 -6.01
CA VAL A 244 9.38 -19.76 -5.10
C VAL A 244 10.03 -20.11 -3.76
N CYS A 245 10.08 -21.42 -3.47
CA CYS A 245 10.68 -22.07 -2.31
C CYS A 245 12.21 -22.14 -2.41
N ASN A 246 12.84 -21.41 -3.33
CA ASN A 246 14.29 -21.29 -3.35
C ASN A 246 14.70 -20.18 -2.37
N PRO A 247 15.54 -20.46 -1.36
CA PRO A 247 16.13 -19.42 -0.51
C PRO A 247 16.81 -18.30 -1.32
N MET A 248 17.31 -18.58 -2.54
CA MET A 248 17.73 -17.54 -3.49
C MET A 248 16.62 -16.59 -3.90
N TYR A 249 15.39 -17.06 -4.22
CA TYR A 249 14.31 -16.17 -4.64
C TYR A 249 13.92 -15.20 -3.54
N VAL A 250 13.85 -15.66 -2.28
CA VAL A 250 13.60 -14.77 -1.13
C VAL A 250 14.74 -13.77 -0.98
N ARG A 251 16.00 -14.21 -1.08
CA ARG A 251 17.18 -13.32 -1.03
C ARG A 251 17.17 -12.29 -2.17
N GLU A 252 16.90 -12.69 -3.40
CA GLU A 252 16.78 -11.81 -4.56
C GLU A 252 15.62 -10.82 -4.40
N MET A 253 14.46 -11.28 -3.94
CA MET A 253 13.31 -10.41 -3.71
C MET A 253 13.62 -9.39 -2.61
N LEU A 254 14.27 -9.81 -1.52
CA LEU A 254 14.74 -8.92 -0.45
C LEU A 254 15.77 -7.92 -0.98
N ALA A 255 16.73 -8.34 -1.81
CA ALA A 255 17.71 -7.45 -2.44
C ALA A 255 17.04 -6.43 -3.38
N ARG A 256 16.07 -6.87 -4.20
CA ARG A 256 15.26 -5.97 -5.05
C ARG A 256 14.45 -4.97 -4.22
N LEU A 257 13.92 -5.41 -3.07
CA LEU A 257 13.22 -4.54 -2.11
C LEU A 257 14.17 -3.53 -1.47
N GLU A 258 15.35 -3.96 -1.04
CA GLU A 258 16.38 -3.09 -0.46
C GLU A 258 16.85 -2.03 -1.46
N LYS A 259 17.10 -2.41 -2.71
CA LYS A 259 17.44 -1.47 -3.79
C LYS A 259 16.37 -0.40 -3.98
N LYS A 260 15.08 -0.80 -4.06
CA LYS A 260 13.96 0.14 -4.18
C LYS A 260 13.84 1.06 -2.96
N ILE A 261 14.03 0.53 -1.75
CA ILE A 261 14.00 1.33 -0.53
C ILE A 261 15.13 2.37 -0.55
N GLU A 262 16.32 1.98 -1.00
CA GLU A 262 17.46 2.89 -1.10
C GLU A 262 17.27 3.95 -2.19
N GLU A 263 16.71 3.60 -3.34
CA GLU A 263 16.28 4.56 -4.37
C GLU A 263 15.31 5.58 -3.79
N VAL A 264 14.29 5.14 -3.04
CA VAL A 264 13.35 6.05 -2.38
C VAL A 264 14.02 6.93 -1.34
N ARG A 265 14.96 6.39 -0.55
CA ARG A 265 15.74 7.17 0.42
C ARG A 265 16.59 8.24 -0.26
N ARG A 266 17.30 7.89 -1.33
CA ARG A 266 18.09 8.83 -2.13
C ARG A 266 17.22 9.92 -2.72
N MET A 267 16.07 9.57 -3.30
CA MET A 267 15.11 10.56 -3.79
C MET A 267 14.68 11.52 -2.67
N ARG A 268 14.36 11.00 -1.48
CA ARG A 268 14.01 11.85 -0.33
C ARG A 268 15.17 12.74 0.14
N GLN A 269 16.41 12.27 0.05
CA GLN A 269 17.59 13.03 0.45
C GLN A 269 17.93 14.14 -0.56
N LEU A 270 17.86 13.84 -1.86
CA LEU A 270 18.00 14.83 -2.94
C LEU A 270 16.92 15.92 -2.84
N MET A 271 15.68 15.53 -2.58
CA MET A 271 14.58 16.49 -2.34
C MET A 271 14.82 17.37 -1.11
N LYS A 272 15.52 16.88 -0.07
CA LYS A 272 15.89 17.69 1.09
C LYS A 272 17.01 18.69 0.79
N MET A 273 18.00 18.30 0.00
CA MET A 273 19.11 19.17 -0.38
C MET A 273 18.69 20.32 -1.30
N GLN A 274 17.77 20.06 -2.24
CA GLN A 274 17.24 21.09 -3.14
C GLN A 274 16.39 22.17 -2.44
N VAL A 275 15.87 21.87 -1.25
CA VAL A 275 15.03 22.80 -0.46
C VAL A 275 15.89 23.64 0.51
N GLY A 276 17.09 23.16 0.86
CA GLY A 276 18.01 23.85 1.76
C GLY A 276 18.99 24.81 1.08
N GLY A 277 19.00 24.90 -0.25
CA GLY A 277 19.95 25.71 -1.02
C GLY A 277 19.46 27.10 -1.45
N GLY A 278 18.28 27.54 -1.01
CA GLY A 278 17.67 28.81 -1.44
C GLY A 278 17.55 29.89 -0.36
N ALA A 279 18.35 29.80 0.71
CA ALA A 279 18.38 30.78 1.79
C ALA A 279 19.83 31.06 2.19
N ASN A 280 20.56 31.70 1.29
CA ASN A 280 21.73 32.53 1.55
C ASN A 280 22.26 33.01 0.19
N GLU A 281 21.62 34.05 -0.35
CA GLU A 281 22.20 35.04 -1.26
C GLU A 281 21.28 36.27 -1.27
#